data_AF-A0A9D9IMT7-F1
#
_entry.id   AF-A0A9D9IMT7-F1
#
_cell.length_a   1.000
_cell.length_b   1.000
_cell.length_c   1.000
_cell.angle_alpha   90.00
_cell.angle_beta   90.00
_cell.angle_gamma   90.00
#
_symmetry.space_group_name_H-M   'P 1'
#
loop_
_entity.id
_entity.type
_entity.pdbx_description
1 polymer ?
#
loop_
_entity_poly.entity_id
_entity_poly.type
_entity_poly.pdbx_seq_one_letter_code
_entity_poly.pdbx_strand_id
1 'polypeptide(L)'
;MKQEQDILDKIGKDSGFRVPEGYFADFTKKMTESLPEKTFKKEPKPTKWMRIRPWVYMAAMFGGIWCMMQIFADMKDAVSHNLGYNPEIADAMNDEKFVDDYMMLGEISYYDLLDEMYNEGVDASIFDIDSIN
;
A
#
# COMPACT_ATOMS: atom_id res chain seq x y z
N MET A 1 -45.04 66.62 59.13
CA MET A 1 -45.24 66.12 57.74
C MET A 1 -44.68 67.16 56.77
N LYS A 2 -43.77 66.78 55.85
CA LYS A 2 -43.13 67.59 54.76
C LYS A 2 -41.65 68.04 54.93
N GLN A 3 -40.74 67.18 55.41
CA GLN A 3 -39.29 67.41 55.24
C GLN A 3 -38.60 66.39 54.33
N GLU A 4 -39.19 65.20 54.14
CA GLU A 4 -38.61 64.14 53.29
C GLU A 4 -38.63 64.46 51.80
N GLN A 5 -39.50 65.37 51.34
CA GLN A 5 -39.61 65.73 49.93
C GLN A 5 -38.52 66.70 49.45
N ASP A 6 -37.95 67.55 50.33
CA ASP A 6 -36.93 68.55 49.95
C ASP A 6 -35.55 67.92 49.66
N ILE A 7 -35.21 66.83 50.37
CA ILE A 7 -33.93 66.14 50.20
C ILE A 7 -33.91 65.35 48.88
N LEU A 8 -35.04 64.73 48.52
CA LEU A 8 -35.18 63.96 47.28
C LEU A 8 -35.13 64.85 46.03
N ASP A 9 -35.68 66.07 46.12
CA ASP A 9 -35.60 67.05 45.02
C ASP A 9 -34.20 67.67 44.88
N LYS A 10 -33.46 67.86 45.99
CA LYS A 10 -32.06 68.32 45.98
C LYS A 10 -31.07 67.28 45.45
N ILE A 11 -31.32 66.00 45.69
CA ILE A 11 -30.38 64.92 45.34
C ILE A 11 -30.48 64.53 43.85
N GLY A 12 -31.54 64.92 43.15
CA GLY A 12 -31.71 64.64 41.72
C GLY A 12 -31.94 63.14 41.48
N LYS A 13 -33.03 62.78 40.79
CA LYS A 13 -33.32 61.39 40.40
C LYS A 13 -32.39 60.85 39.30
N ASP A 14 -31.38 61.61 38.91
CA ASP A 14 -30.39 61.18 37.94
C ASP A 14 -29.36 60.30 38.64
N SER A 15 -29.64 59.00 38.61
CA SER A 15 -28.84 57.91 39.19
C SER A 15 -27.36 57.84 38.78
N GLY A 16 -26.80 58.82 38.05
CA GLY A 16 -25.39 58.86 37.63
C GLY A 16 -24.98 57.76 36.64
N PHE A 17 -25.77 56.70 36.50
CA PHE A 17 -25.57 55.57 35.61
C PHE A 17 -26.13 55.81 34.21
N ARG A 18 -26.05 57.05 33.69
CA ARG A 18 -26.41 57.33 32.29
C ARG A 18 -25.18 57.23 31.42
N VAL A 19 -25.29 56.35 30.43
CA VAL A 19 -24.26 56.17 29.42
C VAL A 19 -24.14 57.46 28.59
N PRO A 20 -22.92 57.93 28.26
CA PRO A 20 -22.72 59.09 27.39
C PRO A 20 -23.41 58.91 26.03
N GLU A 21 -23.92 60.02 25.47
CA GLU A 21 -24.44 60.09 24.11
C GLU A 21 -23.41 59.50 23.12
N GLY A 22 -23.82 58.48 22.35
CA GLY A 22 -22.95 57.84 21.34
C GLY A 22 -22.04 56.70 21.82
N TYR A 23 -22.00 56.36 23.12
CA TYR A 23 -21.16 55.25 23.63
C TYR A 23 -21.39 53.92 22.91
N PHE A 24 -22.66 53.55 22.64
CA PHE A 24 -22.98 52.28 21.97
C PHE A 24 -22.61 52.28 20.48
N ALA A 25 -22.59 53.46 19.84
CA ALA A 25 -22.12 53.60 18.47
C ALA A 25 -20.61 53.35 18.39
N ASP A 26 -19.85 53.94 19.32
CA ASP A 26 -18.39 53.74 19.41
C ASP A 26 -18.00 52.37 19.96
N PHE A 27 -18.84 51.75 20.79
CA PHE A 27 -18.61 50.42 21.35
C PHE A 27 -18.51 49.37 20.25
N THR A 28 -19.40 49.41 19.25
CA THR A 28 -19.40 48.45 18.14
C THR A 28 -18.13 48.56 17.31
N LYS A 29 -17.66 49.80 17.09
CA LYS A 29 -16.41 50.09 16.39
C LYS A 29 -15.20 49.57 17.18
N LYS A 30 -15.12 49.90 18.47
CA LYS A 30 -14.05 49.42 19.37
C LYS A 30 -14.05 47.90 19.52
N MET A 31 -15.22 47.26 19.60
CA MET A 31 -15.33 45.81 19.69
C MET A 31 -14.73 45.16 18.45
N THR A 32 -15.07 45.67 17.26
CA THR A 32 -14.56 45.16 15.97
C THR A 32 -13.05 45.38 15.83
N GLU A 33 -12.55 46.54 16.25
CA GLU A 33 -11.11 46.85 16.24
C GLU A 33 -10.31 46.04 17.28
N SER A 34 -10.93 45.70 18.42
CA SER A 34 -10.30 44.91 19.49
C SER A 34 -10.30 43.41 19.23
N LEU A 35 -11.13 42.94 18.28
CA LEU A 35 -11.17 41.55 17.89
C LEU A 35 -9.86 41.23 17.13
N PRO A 36 -8.97 40.40 17.69
CA PRO A 36 -7.76 40.01 17.00
C PRO A 36 -8.15 39.35 15.67
N GLU A 37 -7.45 39.70 14.59
CA GLU A 37 -7.60 39.01 13.31
C GLU A 37 -7.36 37.52 13.55
N LYS A 38 -8.45 36.75 13.61
CA LYS A 38 -8.40 35.29 13.66
C LYS A 38 -7.84 34.85 12.32
N THR A 39 -6.52 34.74 12.25
CA THR A 39 -5.82 34.06 11.16
C THR A 39 -6.17 32.58 11.28
N PHE A 40 -7.30 32.20 10.70
CA PHE A 40 -7.59 30.80 10.43
C PHE A 40 -6.48 30.32 9.52
N LYS A 41 -5.44 29.69 10.09
CA LYS A 41 -4.46 28.92 9.35
C LYS A 41 -5.26 27.88 8.58
N LYS A 42 -5.53 28.17 7.31
CA LYS A 42 -6.22 27.29 6.39
C LYS A 42 -5.44 25.99 6.40
N GLU A 43 -5.99 24.95 7.03
CA GLU A 43 -5.33 23.66 7.08
C GLU A 43 -4.93 23.28 5.65
N PRO A 44 -3.68 22.84 5.44
CA PRO A 44 -3.22 22.49 4.10
C PRO A 44 -4.12 21.39 3.58
N LYS A 45 -5.01 21.75 2.65
CA LYS A 45 -5.91 20.78 2.02
C LYS A 45 -5.03 19.76 1.32
N PRO A 46 -5.11 18.46 1.67
CA PRO A 46 -4.28 17.46 1.02
C PRO A 46 -4.57 17.49 -0.49
N THR A 47 -3.55 17.81 -1.28
CA THR A 47 -3.64 17.83 -2.74
C THR A 47 -3.96 16.41 -3.22
N LYS A 48 -4.85 16.27 -4.21
CA LYS A 48 -5.24 14.96 -4.78
C LYS A 48 -4.04 14.07 -5.14
N TRP A 49 -2.92 14.67 -5.54
CA TRP A 49 -1.63 14.01 -5.78
C TRP A 49 -1.08 13.22 -4.59
N MET A 50 -1.28 13.69 -3.37
CA MET A 50 -0.82 13.00 -2.16
C MET A 50 -1.53 11.66 -1.96
N ARG A 51 -2.78 11.55 -2.44
CA ARG A 51 -3.56 10.31 -2.43
C ARG A 51 -3.14 9.32 -3.53
N ILE A 52 -2.60 9.82 -4.65
CA ILE A 52 -2.23 9.01 -5.82
C ILE A 52 -0.82 8.43 -5.68
N ARG A 53 0.10 9.13 -5.01
CA ARG A 53 1.47 8.66 -4.74
C ARG A 53 1.56 7.19 -4.28
N PRO A 54 0.87 6.76 -3.20
CA PRO A 54 0.99 5.38 -2.72
C PRO A 54 0.50 4.36 -3.76
N TRP A 55 -0.53 4.69 -4.54
CA TRP A 55 -1.03 3.80 -5.60
C TRP A 55 -0.03 3.61 -6.73
N VAL A 56 0.71 4.66 -7.11
CA VAL A 56 1.76 4.56 -8.12
C VAL A 56 2.91 3.66 -7.64
N TYR A 57 3.30 3.75 -6.36
CA TYR A 57 4.31 2.85 -5.79
C TYR A 57 3.83 1.39 -5.77
N MET A 58 2.58 1.14 -5.38
CA MET A 58 2.02 -0.21 -5.42
C MET A 58 1.97 -0.73 -6.87
N ALA A 59 1.49 0.07 -7.82
CA ALA A 59 1.46 -0.30 -9.23
C ALA A 59 2.85 -0.63 -9.78
N ALA A 60 3.89 0.10 -9.38
CA ALA A 60 5.26 -0.19 -9.78
C ALA A 60 5.78 -1.53 -9.20
N MET A 61 5.45 -1.83 -7.93
CA MET A 61 5.81 -3.11 -7.30
C MET A 61 5.09 -4.28 -7.97
N PHE A 62 3.77 -4.17 -8.18
CA PHE A 62 2.99 -5.19 -8.89
C PHE A 62 3.45 -5.35 -10.34
N GLY A 63 3.71 -4.24 -11.04
CA GLY A 63 4.22 -4.26 -12.41
C GLY A 63 5.60 -4.90 -12.52
N GLY A 64 6.49 -4.66 -11.55
CA GLY A 64 7.81 -5.31 -11.50
C GLY A 64 7.72 -6.82 -11.30
N ILE A 65 6.91 -7.27 -10.35
CA ILE A 65 6.70 -8.71 -10.09
C ILE A 65 6.02 -9.39 -11.30
N TRP A 66 5.01 -8.74 -11.88
CA TRP A 66 4.32 -9.24 -13.06
C TRP A 66 5.22 -9.33 -14.29
N CYS A 67 6.05 -8.31 -14.51
CA CYS A 67 7.03 -8.29 -15.60
C CYS A 67 8.05 -9.43 -15.46
N MET A 68 8.56 -9.67 -14.25
CA MET A 68 9.45 -10.80 -14.00
C MET A 68 8.74 -12.13 -14.25
N MET A 69 7.51 -12.32 -13.74
CA MET A 69 6.72 -13.52 -14.03
C MET A 69 6.53 -13.73 -15.53
N GLN A 70 6.20 -12.68 -16.29
CA GLN A 70 5.99 -12.77 -17.73
C GLN A 70 7.27 -13.18 -18.46
N ILE A 71 8.41 -12.53 -18.16
CA ILE A 71 9.68 -12.87 -18.79
C ILE A 71 10.10 -14.31 -18.45
N PHE A 72 9.96 -14.75 -17.19
CA PHE A 72 10.24 -16.13 -16.82
C PHE A 72 9.28 -17.13 -17.45
N ALA A 73 7.99 -16.79 -17.60
CA ALA A 73 7.02 -17.62 -18.28
C ALA A 73 7.37 -17.74 -19.77
N ASP A 74 7.63 -16.63 -20.45
CA ASP A 74 8.02 -16.61 -21.87
C ASP A 74 9.32 -17.38 -22.12
N MET A 75 10.31 -17.25 -21.21
CA MET A 75 11.55 -18.03 -21.27
C MET A 75 11.33 -19.52 -20.99
N LYS A 76 10.49 -19.87 -20.00
CA LYS A 76 10.14 -21.26 -19.71
C LYS A 76 9.39 -21.90 -20.87
N ASP A 77 8.45 -21.19 -21.47
CA ASP A 77 7.68 -21.67 -22.61
C ASP A 77 8.61 -21.89 -23.81
N ALA A 78 9.48 -20.92 -24.10
CA ALA A 78 10.51 -21.05 -25.14
C ALA A 78 11.49 -22.21 -24.89
N VAL A 79 11.94 -22.45 -23.65
CA VAL A 79 12.81 -23.58 -23.29
C VAL A 79 12.06 -24.91 -23.36
N SER A 80 10.81 -24.96 -22.88
CA SER A 80 9.99 -26.18 -22.93
C SER A 80 9.67 -26.61 -24.36
N HIS A 81 9.45 -25.65 -25.27
CA HIS A 81 9.24 -25.91 -26.68
C HIS A 81 10.51 -26.41 -27.40
N ASN A 82 11.70 -26.08 -26.89
CA ASN A 82 12.99 -26.56 -27.40
C ASN A 82 13.43 -27.89 -26.76
N LEU A 83 12.96 -28.23 -25.56
CA LEU A 83 13.28 -29.47 -24.86
C LEU A 83 12.36 -30.66 -25.20
N GLY A 84 11.40 -30.49 -26.13
CA GLY A 84 10.43 -31.55 -26.43
C GLY A 84 9.60 -31.95 -25.21
N TYR A 85 9.33 -31.01 -24.30
CA TYR A 85 8.55 -31.25 -23.09
C TYR A 85 7.10 -31.59 -23.47
N ASN A 86 6.79 -32.89 -23.51
CA ASN A 86 5.42 -33.38 -23.61
C ASN A 86 4.90 -33.63 -22.18
N PRO A 87 3.88 -32.90 -21.70
CA PRO A 87 3.38 -33.03 -20.33
C PRO A 87 2.87 -34.44 -20.02
N GLU A 88 2.40 -35.20 -21.03
CA GLU A 88 1.97 -36.59 -20.85
C GLU A 88 3.14 -37.54 -20.55
N ILE A 89 4.32 -37.29 -21.14
CA ILE A 89 5.52 -38.09 -20.90
C ILE A 89 6.12 -37.72 -19.53
N ALA A 90 6.09 -36.44 -19.17
CA ALA A 90 6.56 -35.98 -17.87
C ALA A 90 5.73 -36.55 -16.71
N ASP A 91 4.40 -36.63 -16.87
CA ASP A 91 3.51 -37.22 -15.87
C ASP A 91 3.72 -38.74 -15.75
N ALA A 92 3.88 -39.44 -16.88
CA ALA A 92 4.21 -40.86 -16.90
C ALA A 92 5.58 -41.17 -16.25
N MET A 93 6.58 -40.31 -16.45
CA MET A 93 7.90 -40.44 -15.80
C MET A 93 7.89 -40.13 -14.31
N ASN A 94 6.88 -39.42 -13.78
CA ASN A 94 6.73 -39.19 -12.34
C ASN A 94 6.07 -40.38 -11.61
N ASP A 95 5.42 -41.30 -12.34
CA ASP A 95 4.86 -42.51 -11.74
C ASP A 95 5.96 -43.56 -11.54
N GLU A 96 6.44 -43.70 -10.29
CA GLU A 96 7.46 -44.67 -9.90
C GLU A 96 7.13 -46.10 -10.35
N LYS A 97 5.85 -46.50 -10.37
CA LYS A 97 5.47 -47.85 -10.79
C LYS A 97 5.58 -48.04 -12.29
N PHE A 98 5.28 -47.00 -13.06
CA PHE A 98 5.41 -47.04 -14.51
C PHE A 98 6.88 -47.09 -14.92
N VAL A 99 7.73 -46.30 -14.25
CA VAL A 99 9.19 -46.29 -14.47
C VAL A 99 9.82 -47.63 -14.07
N ASP A 100 9.45 -48.17 -12.91
CA ASP A 100 9.97 -49.45 -12.41
C ASP A 100 9.57 -50.61 -13.34
N ASP A 101 8.31 -50.67 -13.77
CA ASP A 101 7.83 -51.72 -14.69
C ASP A 101 8.49 -51.60 -16.07
N TYR A 102 8.71 -50.37 -16.57
CA TYR A 102 9.41 -50.13 -17.83
C TYR A 102 10.90 -50.48 -17.76
N MET A 103 11.55 -50.21 -16.62
CA MET A 103 12.95 -50.56 -16.37
C MET A 103 13.13 -52.08 -16.12
N MET A 104 12.12 -52.74 -15.58
CA MET A 104 12.15 -54.18 -15.29
C MET A 104 11.74 -55.04 -16.50
N LEU A 105 10.86 -54.54 -17.37
CA LEU A 105 10.32 -55.27 -18.54
C LEU A 105 10.92 -54.82 -19.89
N GLY A 106 11.46 -53.61 -19.99
CA GLY A 106 11.87 -52.97 -21.24
C GLY A 106 13.37 -53.03 -21.54
N GLU A 107 13.70 -52.93 -22.83
CA GLU A 107 15.02 -53.09 -23.48
C GLU A 107 16.15 -52.14 -23.01
N ILE A 108 15.96 -51.38 -21.93
CA ILE A 108 16.89 -50.35 -21.48
C ILE A 108 17.57 -50.83 -20.20
N SER A 109 18.81 -51.31 -20.36
CA SER A 109 19.66 -51.68 -19.24
C SER A 109 20.12 -50.43 -18.48
N TYR A 110 20.20 -50.53 -17.15
CA TYR A 110 20.82 -49.49 -16.31
C TYR A 110 22.20 -49.07 -16.82
N TYR A 111 22.96 -50.01 -17.40
CA TYR A 111 24.25 -49.72 -18.00
C TYR A 111 24.17 -48.86 -19.26
N ASP A 112 23.17 -49.06 -20.11
CA ASP A 112 23.00 -48.29 -21.34
C ASP A 112 22.56 -46.86 -21.02
N LEU A 113 21.71 -46.68 -20.00
CA LEU A 113 21.35 -45.35 -19.48
C LEU A 113 22.57 -44.60 -18.94
N LEU A 114 23.41 -45.28 -18.18
CA LEU A 114 24.64 -44.68 -17.66
C LEU A 114 25.62 -44.31 -18.78
N ASP A 115 25.73 -45.13 -19.83
CA ASP A 115 26.58 -44.84 -20.99
C ASP A 115 26.04 -43.67 -21.82
N GLU A 116 24.72 -43.59 -22.04
CA GLU A 116 24.07 -42.48 -22.73
C GLU A 116 24.24 -41.16 -21.96
N MET A 117 23.99 -41.16 -20.64
CA MET A 117 24.21 -39.98 -19.79
C MET A 117 25.67 -39.51 -19.79
N TYR A 118 26.62 -40.45 -19.79
CA TYR A 118 28.05 -40.14 -19.88
C TYR A 118 28.42 -39.53 -21.24
N ASN A 119 27.87 -40.05 -22.34
CA ASN A 119 28.12 -39.54 -23.68
C ASN A 119 27.42 -38.21 -23.98
N GLU A 120 26.23 -37.96 -23.43
CA GLU A 120 25.52 -36.68 -23.55
C GLU A 120 26.08 -35.57 -22.65
N GLY A 121 27.02 -35.91 -21.76
CA GLY A 121 27.72 -34.94 -20.91
C GLY A 121 26.86 -34.37 -19.78
N VAL A 122 25.85 -35.13 -19.31
CA VAL A 122 25.04 -34.77 -18.15
C VAL A 122 25.88 -34.95 -16.89
N ASP A 123 26.12 -33.87 -16.15
CA ASP A 123 26.95 -33.89 -14.94
C ASP A 123 26.27 -34.71 -13.81
N ALA A 124 26.94 -35.75 -13.33
CA ALA A 124 26.47 -36.61 -12.25
C ALA A 124 26.26 -35.85 -10.92
N SER A 125 26.80 -34.63 -10.80
CA SER A 125 26.59 -33.74 -9.66
C SER A 125 25.15 -33.20 -9.52
N ILE A 126 24.32 -33.31 -10.56
CA ILE A 126 22.91 -32.88 -10.53
C ILE A 126 22.05 -33.74 -9.59
N PHE A 127 22.45 -34.98 -9.35
CA PHE A 127 21.73 -35.93 -8.50
C PHE A 127 22.42 -36.13 -7.13
N ASP A 128 23.10 -35.11 -6.58
CA ASP A 128 23.65 -35.19 -5.22
C ASP A 128 22.52 -35.51 -4.20
N ILE A 129 22.43 -36.80 -3.86
CA ILE A 129 21.49 -37.43 -2.91
C ILE A 129 21.73 -36.97 -1.47
N ASP A 130 22.80 -36.21 -1.21
CA ASP A 130 23.13 -35.66 0.12
C ASP A 130 22.17 -34.57 0.62
N SER A 131 21.19 -34.13 -0.19
CA SER A 131 20.14 -33.18 0.23
C SER A 131 18.83 -33.84 0.71
N ILE A 132 18.74 -35.17 0.67
CA ILE A 132 17.59 -35.94 1.20
C ILE A 132 18.00 -36.58 2.54
N ASN A 133 18.29 -35.74 3.54
CA ASN A 133 18.20 -36.11 4.96
C ASN A 133 17.89 -34.88 5.81
#